data_AF-A0A1Q6F6G7-F1
#
_entry.id   AF-A0A1Q6F6G7-F1
#
_cell.length_a   1.000
_cell.length_b   1.000
_cell.length_c   1.000
_cell.angle_alpha   90.00
_cell.angle_beta   90.00
_cell.angle_gamma   90.00
#
_symmetry.space_group_name_H-M   'P 1'
#
loop_
_entity.id
_entity.type
_entity.pdbx_description
1 polymer ?
#
loop_
_entity_poly.entity_id
_entity_poly.type
_entity_poly.pdbx_seq_one_letter_code
_entity_poly.pdbx_strand_id
1 'polypeptide(L)'
;MKQKKKFILITLSVITILLLLGFGTTRCYLSSKYKKIAERMRSDYKAAPNQQQLPLSFYLTFGYFPRSMDEALDFYHREIQPDESKETLRAQQVLQDPFSRDSCEIQYVPLYDYETKKPVSFILLSAGVDGKMDNKITPSDTLYLNNWWAKLDVYNYEEAVLLQDYWIKWEDLCRAYGEDIETLLKYNPPYPELALHFTMRNYLWGKKDWIIQLGLLE
;
A
#
# COMPACT_ATOMS: atom_id res chain seq x y z
N MET A 1 41.57 2.52 45.03
CA MET A 1 40.67 3.34 44.15
C MET A 1 41.06 3.35 42.65
N LYS A 2 42.33 3.60 42.27
CA LYS A 2 42.75 3.65 40.84
C LYS A 2 42.47 2.37 40.03
N GLN A 3 42.67 1.20 40.62
CA GLN A 3 42.52 -0.09 39.94
C GLN A 3 41.05 -0.44 39.65
N LYS A 4 40.13 -0.18 40.59
CA LYS A 4 38.67 -0.30 40.38
C LYS A 4 38.18 0.61 39.25
N LYS A 5 38.67 1.87 39.17
CA LYS A 5 38.32 2.79 38.07
C LYS A 5 38.79 2.29 36.70
N LYS A 6 40.00 1.73 36.60
CA LYS A 6 40.50 1.10 35.36
C LYS A 6 39.66 -0.11 34.94
N PHE A 7 39.29 -0.98 35.88
CA PHE A 7 38.44 -2.14 35.60
C PHE A 7 37.07 -1.72 35.06
N ILE A 8 36.40 -0.77 35.71
CA ILE A 8 35.12 -0.22 35.25
C ILE A 8 35.23 0.36 33.83
N LEU A 9 36.31 1.10 33.54
CA LEU A 9 36.53 1.68 32.22
C LEU A 9 36.68 0.60 31.14
N ILE A 10 37.45 -0.46 31.43
CA ILE A 10 37.62 -1.60 30.51
C ILE A 10 36.29 -2.31 30.29
N THR A 11 35.53 -2.58 31.35
CA THR A 11 34.21 -3.21 31.25
C THR A 11 33.25 -2.38 30.40
N LEU A 12 33.18 -1.06 30.62
CA LEU A 12 32.36 -0.15 29.81
C LEU A 12 32.81 -0.12 28.34
N SER A 13 34.11 -0.09 28.07
CA SER A 13 34.64 -0.14 26.70
C SER A 13 34.27 -1.45 26.00
N VAL A 14 34.39 -2.60 26.68
CA VAL A 14 34.01 -3.90 26.14
C VAL A 14 32.51 -3.95 25.84
N ILE A 15 31.67 -3.51 26.78
CA ILE A 15 30.21 -3.43 26.58
C ILE A 15 29.89 -2.53 25.37
N THR A 16 30.54 -1.38 25.26
CA THR A 16 30.31 -0.44 24.16
C THR A 16 30.69 -1.07 22.81
N ILE A 17 31.81 -1.77 22.74
CA ILE A 17 32.24 -2.48 21.52
C ILE A 17 31.24 -3.56 21.13
N LEU A 18 30.77 -4.36 22.09
CA LEU A 18 29.75 -5.40 21.83
C LEU A 18 28.44 -4.79 21.35
N LEU A 19 28.00 -3.67 21.92
CA LEU A 19 26.81 -2.95 21.48
C LEU A 19 26.97 -2.40 20.04
N LEU A 20 28.13 -1.83 19.70
CA LEU A 20 28.41 -1.35 18.35
C LEU A 20 28.45 -2.48 17.32
N LEU A 21 29.06 -3.62 17.66
CA LEU A 21 29.08 -4.81 16.80
C LEU A 21 27.68 -5.40 16.62
N GLY A 22 26.91 -5.51 17.70
CA GLY A 22 25.52 -5.98 17.65
C GLY A 22 24.63 -5.05 16.82
N PHE A 23 24.80 -3.73 16.97
CA PHE A 23 24.07 -2.74 16.17
C PHE A 23 24.45 -2.82 14.69
N GLY A 24 25.75 -2.93 14.38
CA GLY A 24 26.25 -3.05 13.02
C GLY A 24 25.72 -4.29 12.30
N THR A 25 25.80 -5.45 12.95
CA THR A 25 25.28 -6.72 12.39
C THR A 25 23.77 -6.69 12.19
N THR A 26 23.02 -6.16 13.16
CA THR A 26 21.56 -5.98 13.05
C THR A 26 21.20 -5.07 11.88
N ARG A 27 21.88 -3.92 11.74
CA ARG A 27 21.66 -2.99 10.64
C ARG A 27 21.91 -3.64 9.27
N CYS A 28 23.00 -4.40 9.13
CA CYS A 28 23.32 -5.12 7.89
C CYS A 28 22.26 -6.18 7.57
N TYR A 29 21.84 -6.95 8.57
CA TYR A 29 20.79 -7.97 8.40
C TYR A 29 19.46 -7.34 7.94
N LEU A 30 19.00 -6.30 8.62
CA LEU A 30 17.75 -5.60 8.28
C LEU A 30 17.84 -4.94 6.90
N SER A 31 18.99 -4.34 6.55
CA SER A 31 19.22 -3.76 5.23
C SER A 31 19.17 -4.81 4.10
N SER A 32 19.70 -6.02 4.35
CA SER A 32 19.64 -7.11 3.37
C SER A 32 18.22 -7.65 3.21
N LYS A 33 17.50 -7.85 4.32
CA LYS A 33 16.08 -8.22 4.30
C LYS A 33 15.26 -7.17 3.54
N TYR A 34 15.55 -5.89 3.76
CA TYR A 34 14.91 -4.78 3.06
C TYR A 34 15.14 -4.80 1.56
N LYS A 35 16.39 -4.92 1.14
CA LYS A 35 16.72 -4.94 -0.29
C LYS A 35 15.91 -6.02 -1.03
N LYS A 36 15.81 -7.22 -0.46
CA LYS A 36 15.01 -8.32 -1.03
C LYS A 36 13.52 -7.99 -1.08
N ILE A 37 13.00 -7.36 -0.04
CA ILE A 37 11.60 -6.93 0.05
C ILE A 37 11.31 -5.86 -1.01
N ALA A 38 12.12 -4.81 -1.12
CA ALA A 38 11.95 -3.75 -2.10
C ALA A 38 12.11 -4.25 -3.54
N GLU A 39 13.02 -5.19 -3.78
CA GLU A 39 13.17 -5.86 -5.08
C GLU A 39 11.94 -6.70 -5.42
N ARG A 40 11.39 -7.45 -4.47
CA ARG A 40 10.14 -8.19 -4.63
C ARG A 40 8.97 -7.25 -4.92
N MET A 41 8.78 -6.21 -4.11
CA MET A 41 7.78 -5.16 -4.36
C MET A 41 7.92 -4.59 -5.77
N ARG A 42 9.13 -4.20 -6.18
CA ARG A 42 9.36 -3.62 -7.51
C ARG A 42 9.09 -4.61 -8.64
N SER A 43 9.20 -5.92 -8.40
CA SER A 43 8.84 -6.96 -9.35
C SER A 43 7.33 -7.17 -9.39
N ASP A 44 6.71 -7.33 -8.23
CA ASP A 44 5.30 -7.71 -8.09
C ASP A 44 4.39 -6.51 -8.44
N TYR A 45 4.77 -5.29 -8.07
CA TYR A 45 4.04 -4.07 -8.43
C TYR A 45 4.25 -3.60 -9.88
N LYS A 46 5.14 -4.25 -10.66
CA LYS A 46 5.05 -4.10 -12.14
C LYS A 46 3.76 -4.71 -12.69
N ALA A 47 3.11 -5.60 -11.94
CA ALA A 47 1.81 -6.19 -12.28
C ALA A 47 0.61 -5.39 -11.72
N ALA A 48 0.83 -4.21 -11.14
CA ALA A 48 -0.22 -3.32 -10.64
C ALA A 48 -1.33 -2.97 -11.66
N PRO A 49 -1.08 -2.89 -12.99
CA PRO A 49 -2.17 -2.79 -13.97
C PRO A 49 -3.23 -3.88 -13.82
N ASN A 50 -2.83 -5.08 -13.37
CA ASN A 50 -3.75 -6.19 -13.16
C ASN A 50 -4.59 -5.98 -11.91
N GLN A 51 -4.09 -5.40 -10.82
CA GLN A 51 -4.83 -5.18 -9.55
C GLN A 51 -5.96 -4.15 -9.68
N GLN A 52 -5.90 -3.29 -10.70
CA GLN A 52 -6.92 -2.28 -10.99
C GLN A 52 -7.96 -2.75 -12.00
N GLN A 53 -7.72 -3.85 -12.70
CA GLN A 53 -8.54 -4.26 -13.84
C GLN A 53 -10.01 -4.45 -13.46
N LEU A 54 -10.28 -5.17 -12.35
CA LEU A 54 -11.67 -5.39 -11.94
C LEU A 54 -12.34 -4.10 -11.45
N PRO A 55 -11.77 -3.31 -10.52
CA PRO A 55 -12.37 -2.05 -10.11
C PRO A 55 -12.59 -1.08 -11.26
N LEU A 56 -11.65 -1.05 -12.22
CA LEU A 56 -11.75 -0.14 -13.35
C LEU A 56 -12.83 -0.56 -14.34
N SER A 57 -12.92 -1.86 -14.66
CA SER A 57 -13.97 -2.37 -15.55
C SER A 57 -15.37 -2.07 -15.00
N PHE A 58 -15.52 -2.20 -13.68
CA PHE A 58 -16.74 -1.82 -12.98
C PHE A 58 -17.02 -0.33 -13.13
N TYR A 59 -16.02 0.51 -12.84
CA TYR A 59 -16.14 1.96 -12.97
C TYR A 59 -16.54 2.42 -14.39
N LEU A 60 -15.90 1.89 -15.43
CA LEU A 60 -16.20 2.25 -16.83
C LEU A 60 -17.66 1.92 -17.22
N THR A 61 -18.29 0.97 -16.51
CA THR A 61 -19.68 0.58 -16.75
C THR A 61 -20.67 1.41 -15.96
N PHE A 62 -20.35 1.76 -14.70
CA PHE A 62 -21.31 2.35 -13.78
C PHE A 62 -21.05 3.82 -13.41
N GLY A 63 -19.87 4.35 -13.72
CA GLY A 63 -19.43 5.69 -13.34
C GLY A 63 -19.16 5.85 -11.83
N TYR A 64 -18.82 4.76 -11.14
CA TYR A 64 -18.36 4.76 -9.74
C TYR A 64 -17.62 3.44 -9.44
N PHE A 65 -16.75 3.44 -8.45
CA PHE A 65 -15.97 2.26 -8.06
C PHE A 65 -16.80 1.24 -7.24
N PRO A 66 -16.42 -0.05 -7.24
CA PRO A 66 -17.11 -1.06 -6.45
C PRO A 66 -16.88 -0.86 -4.95
N ARG A 67 -17.78 -1.39 -4.12
CA ARG A 67 -17.69 -1.38 -2.65
C ARG A 67 -16.72 -2.43 -2.12
N SER A 68 -16.43 -3.45 -2.92
CA SER A 68 -15.44 -4.48 -2.59
C SER A 68 -14.80 -5.06 -3.85
N MET A 69 -13.66 -5.73 -3.68
CA MET A 69 -13.04 -6.50 -4.75
C MET A 69 -13.95 -7.64 -5.23
N ASP A 70 -14.73 -8.25 -4.32
CA ASP A 70 -15.66 -9.32 -4.66
C ASP A 70 -16.81 -8.82 -5.53
N GLU A 71 -17.32 -7.62 -5.29
CA GLU A 71 -18.33 -6.98 -6.16
C GLU A 71 -17.76 -6.73 -7.56
N ALA A 72 -16.52 -6.25 -7.65
CA ALA A 72 -15.82 -6.04 -8.91
C ALA A 72 -15.65 -7.36 -9.68
N LEU A 73 -15.24 -8.42 -8.98
CA LEU A 73 -15.03 -9.76 -9.51
C LEU A 73 -16.35 -10.38 -10.00
N ASP A 74 -17.42 -10.28 -9.21
CA ASP A 74 -18.74 -10.79 -9.57
C ASP A 74 -19.28 -10.11 -10.83
N PHE A 75 -19.10 -8.79 -10.95
CA PHE A 75 -19.43 -8.05 -12.17
C PHE A 75 -18.58 -8.52 -13.35
N TYR A 76 -17.26 -8.56 -13.21
CA TYR A 76 -16.35 -8.89 -14.31
C TYR A 76 -16.59 -10.30 -14.84
N HIS A 77 -16.78 -11.25 -13.95
CA HIS A 77 -17.17 -12.61 -14.31
C HIS A 77 -18.50 -12.60 -15.05
N ARG A 78 -19.55 -11.96 -14.51
CA ARG A 78 -20.89 -12.03 -15.12
C ARG A 78 -20.97 -11.35 -16.49
N GLU A 79 -20.32 -10.21 -16.67
CA GLU A 79 -20.55 -9.32 -17.82
C GLU A 79 -19.40 -9.32 -18.83
N ILE A 80 -18.16 -9.62 -18.42
CA ILE A 80 -16.96 -9.45 -19.25
C ILE A 80 -16.33 -10.79 -19.62
N GLN A 81 -16.12 -11.68 -18.65
CA GLN A 81 -15.51 -13.01 -18.85
C GLN A 81 -16.28 -14.12 -18.13
N PRO A 82 -17.49 -14.47 -18.61
CA PRO A 82 -18.35 -15.48 -17.96
C PRO A 82 -17.87 -16.92 -18.12
N ASP A 83 -16.99 -17.18 -19.09
CA ASP A 83 -16.44 -18.50 -19.35
C ASP A 83 -15.24 -18.84 -18.45
N GLU A 84 -14.63 -17.83 -17.82
CA GLU A 84 -13.46 -17.97 -16.95
C GLU A 84 -13.93 -18.11 -15.48
N SER A 85 -13.31 -19.00 -14.70
CA SER A 85 -13.72 -19.15 -13.29
C SER A 85 -13.33 -17.92 -12.46
N LYS A 86 -14.13 -17.60 -11.43
CA LYS A 86 -13.83 -16.49 -10.50
C LYS A 86 -12.48 -16.66 -9.80
N GLU A 87 -12.08 -17.89 -9.50
CA GLU A 87 -10.77 -18.19 -8.90
C GLU A 87 -9.63 -17.83 -9.85
N THR A 88 -9.74 -18.17 -11.14
CA THR A 88 -8.73 -17.81 -12.14
C THR A 88 -8.67 -16.30 -12.34
N LEU A 89 -9.83 -15.64 -12.50
CA LEU A 89 -9.92 -14.19 -12.61
C LEU A 89 -9.29 -13.47 -11.41
N ARG A 90 -9.56 -13.96 -10.19
CA ARG A 90 -8.95 -13.42 -8.96
C ARG A 90 -7.43 -13.63 -8.94
N ALA A 91 -6.94 -14.80 -9.36
CA ALA A 91 -5.51 -15.10 -9.41
C ALA A 91 -4.77 -14.18 -10.41
N GLN A 92 -5.39 -13.81 -11.53
CA GLN A 92 -4.84 -12.88 -12.51
C GLN A 92 -4.59 -11.48 -11.94
N GLN A 93 -5.35 -11.08 -10.90
CA GLN A 93 -5.19 -9.78 -10.24
C GLN A 93 -3.92 -9.69 -9.39
N VAL A 94 -3.26 -10.80 -9.06
CA VAL A 94 -2.03 -10.81 -8.22
C VAL A 94 -2.26 -10.06 -6.88
N LEU A 95 -3.37 -10.37 -6.20
CA LEU A 95 -3.76 -9.70 -4.94
C LEU A 95 -2.97 -10.21 -3.73
N GLN A 96 -2.12 -11.21 -3.87
CA GLN A 96 -1.33 -11.75 -2.78
C GLN A 96 -0.43 -10.66 -2.19
N ASP A 97 -0.59 -10.34 -0.90
CA ASP A 97 0.25 -9.34 -0.26
C ASP A 97 1.67 -9.90 -0.03
N PRO A 98 2.72 -9.32 -0.64
CA PRO A 98 4.09 -9.79 -0.47
C PRO A 98 4.63 -9.62 0.96
N PHE A 99 3.94 -8.82 1.80
CA PHE A 99 4.30 -8.58 3.20
C PHE A 99 3.59 -9.49 4.18
N SER A 100 2.39 -9.95 3.83
CA SER A 100 1.59 -10.72 4.75
C SER A 100 2.30 -12.01 5.14
N ARG A 101 2.43 -12.26 6.45
CA ARG A 101 2.97 -13.54 6.97
C ARG A 101 2.03 -14.70 6.73
N ASP A 102 0.73 -14.42 6.74
CA ASP A 102 -0.33 -15.44 6.64
C ASP A 102 -0.85 -15.60 5.20
N SER A 103 -0.10 -15.08 4.22
CA SER A 103 -0.53 -15.04 2.81
C SER A 103 -1.91 -14.42 2.60
N CYS A 104 -2.29 -13.42 3.39
CA CYS A 104 -3.47 -12.61 3.13
C CYS A 104 -3.32 -11.80 1.84
N GLU A 105 -4.45 -11.45 1.25
CA GLU A 105 -4.50 -10.55 0.12
C GLU A 105 -4.35 -9.09 0.56
N ILE A 106 -3.91 -8.27 -0.37
CA ILE A 106 -4.02 -6.82 -0.32
C ILE A 106 -5.49 -6.46 -0.08
N GLN A 107 -5.73 -5.61 0.91
CA GLN A 107 -7.07 -5.20 1.26
C GLN A 107 -7.53 -4.04 0.37
N TYR A 108 -8.65 -4.25 -0.32
CA TYR A 108 -9.35 -3.19 -1.05
C TYR A 108 -10.23 -2.37 -0.10
N VAL A 109 -10.09 -1.04 -0.14
CA VAL A 109 -10.84 -0.12 0.71
C VAL A 109 -11.49 0.95 -0.16
N PRO A 110 -12.82 0.95 -0.33
CA PRO A 110 -13.51 2.00 -1.08
C PRO A 110 -13.44 3.35 -0.37
N LEU A 111 -13.24 4.41 -1.14
CA LEU A 111 -13.33 5.80 -0.69
C LEU A 111 -14.59 6.43 -1.24
N TYR A 112 -15.43 6.92 -0.33
CA TYR A 112 -16.72 7.47 -0.66
C TYR A 112 -16.67 8.97 -0.84
N ASP A 113 -17.48 9.47 -1.77
CA ASP A 113 -17.85 10.86 -1.77
C ASP A 113 -18.86 11.14 -0.64
N TYR A 114 -18.73 12.32 -0.03
CA TYR A 114 -19.52 12.68 1.15
C TYR A 114 -20.98 12.94 0.80
N GLU A 115 -21.28 13.50 -0.37
CA GLU A 115 -22.63 13.91 -0.74
C GLU A 115 -23.41 12.77 -1.40
N THR A 116 -22.83 12.17 -2.42
CA THR A 116 -23.45 11.14 -3.25
C THR A 116 -23.46 9.76 -2.59
N LYS A 117 -22.62 9.55 -1.57
CA LYS A 117 -22.41 8.25 -0.90
C LYS A 117 -22.02 7.12 -1.85
N LYS A 118 -21.46 7.46 -3.01
CA LYS A 118 -20.89 6.48 -3.95
C LYS A 118 -19.38 6.34 -3.73
N PRO A 119 -18.79 5.15 -3.96
CA PRO A 119 -17.34 5.01 -4.01
C PRO A 119 -16.79 5.75 -5.23
N VAL A 120 -16.00 6.78 -5.01
CA VAL A 120 -15.38 7.60 -6.06
C VAL A 120 -13.89 7.32 -6.21
N SER A 121 -13.32 6.56 -5.27
CA SER A 121 -11.95 6.06 -5.36
C SER A 121 -11.77 4.83 -4.46
N PHE A 122 -10.54 4.36 -4.30
CA PHE A 122 -10.19 3.29 -3.39
C PHE A 122 -8.73 3.37 -2.94
N ILE A 123 -8.41 2.64 -1.86
CA ILE A 123 -7.07 2.42 -1.35
C ILE A 123 -6.79 0.92 -1.40
N LEU A 124 -5.60 0.55 -1.85
CA LEU A 124 -5.07 -0.80 -1.66
C LEU A 124 -4.12 -0.79 -0.47
N LEU A 125 -4.44 -1.58 0.56
CA LEU A 125 -3.66 -1.70 1.79
C LEU A 125 -2.88 -3.02 1.85
N SER A 126 -1.62 -2.92 2.25
CA SER A 126 -0.73 -4.05 2.54
C SER A 126 -0.39 -4.06 4.02
N ALA A 127 -0.19 -5.25 4.57
CA ALA A 127 0.18 -5.54 5.95
C ALA A 127 1.55 -4.99 6.39
N GLY A 128 2.31 -4.34 5.50
CA GLY A 128 3.52 -3.61 5.85
C GLY A 128 4.70 -4.49 6.30
N VAL A 129 5.83 -3.86 6.65
CA VAL A 129 7.11 -4.55 7.01
C VAL A 129 6.98 -5.65 8.07
N ASP A 130 6.09 -5.48 9.03
CA ASP A 130 5.88 -6.44 10.11
C ASP A 130 4.93 -7.57 9.68
N GLY A 131 4.24 -7.41 8.57
CA GLY A 131 3.52 -8.46 7.85
C GLY A 131 2.21 -8.85 8.51
N LYS A 132 1.62 -7.92 9.25
CA LYS A 132 0.35 -8.09 9.94
C LYS A 132 -0.55 -6.91 9.60
N MET A 133 -1.75 -7.20 9.12
CA MET A 133 -2.76 -6.18 8.89
C MET A 133 -3.22 -5.60 10.24
N ASP A 134 -2.98 -4.31 10.45
CA ASP A 134 -3.25 -3.62 11.73
C ASP A 134 -4.51 -2.75 11.67
N ASN A 135 -4.85 -2.20 10.50
CA ASN A 135 -6.09 -1.47 10.27
C ASN A 135 -7.25 -2.46 10.19
N LYS A 136 -8.18 -2.33 11.14
CA LYS A 136 -9.41 -3.14 11.17
C LYS A 136 -10.55 -2.35 10.56
N ILE A 137 -10.71 -2.51 9.25
CA ILE A 137 -11.82 -1.91 8.51
C ILE A 137 -12.96 -2.93 8.46
N THR A 138 -14.11 -2.56 9.00
CA THR A 138 -15.34 -3.38 8.97
C THR A 138 -16.25 -2.93 7.83
N PRO A 139 -17.21 -3.75 7.37
CA PRO A 139 -18.19 -3.32 6.37
C PRO A 139 -19.03 -2.09 6.78
N SER A 140 -19.13 -1.80 8.08
CA SER A 140 -19.78 -0.58 8.60
C SER A 140 -18.90 0.66 8.56
N ASP A 141 -17.58 0.50 8.35
CA ASP A 141 -16.68 1.64 8.23
C ASP A 141 -16.82 2.27 6.85
N THR A 142 -17.27 3.53 6.82
CA THR A 142 -17.19 4.37 5.63
C THR A 142 -15.97 5.27 5.77
N LEU A 143 -15.07 5.22 4.79
CA LEU A 143 -13.95 6.15 4.64
C LEU A 143 -14.30 7.11 3.50
N TYR A 144 -14.09 8.40 3.70
CA TYR A 144 -14.37 9.40 2.67
C TYR A 144 -13.09 9.87 1.98
N LEU A 145 -13.21 10.23 0.71
CA LEU A 145 -12.10 10.69 -0.11
C LEU A 145 -11.29 11.82 0.54
N ASN A 146 -11.98 12.73 1.24
CA ASN A 146 -11.40 13.92 1.85
C ASN A 146 -10.96 13.75 3.31
N ASN A 147 -11.05 12.55 3.89
CA ASN A 147 -10.68 12.33 5.29
C ASN A 147 -10.27 10.91 5.66
N TRP A 148 -10.03 10.03 4.68
CA TRP A 148 -9.73 8.61 4.91
C TRP A 148 -8.59 8.40 5.92
N TRP A 149 -7.63 9.32 5.94
CA TRP A 149 -6.48 9.28 6.82
C TRP A 149 -6.78 9.51 8.30
N ALA A 150 -7.93 10.08 8.63
CA ALA A 150 -8.36 10.21 10.01
C ALA A 150 -8.66 8.83 10.64
N LYS A 151 -8.90 7.81 9.80
CA LYS A 151 -9.20 6.44 10.23
C LYS A 151 -8.05 5.45 10.01
N LEU A 152 -7.17 5.69 9.04
CA LEU A 152 -6.09 4.75 8.71
C LEU A 152 -4.80 5.11 9.44
N ASP A 153 -4.22 4.13 10.12
CA ASP A 153 -2.88 4.21 10.68
C ASP A 153 -1.88 3.53 9.72
N VAL A 154 -1.27 4.34 8.84
CA VAL A 154 -0.34 3.89 7.80
C VAL A 154 0.99 4.64 7.91
N TYR A 155 2.08 4.08 7.34
CA TYR A 155 3.37 4.80 7.39
C TYR A 155 3.51 5.90 6.35
N ASN A 156 2.98 5.68 5.15
CA ASN A 156 3.19 6.55 3.99
C ASN A 156 1.98 7.48 3.76
N TYR A 157 1.38 7.93 4.86
CA TYR A 157 0.21 8.81 4.85
C TYR A 157 0.51 10.13 4.11
N GLU A 158 1.62 10.79 4.46
CA GLU A 158 1.97 12.10 3.91
C GLU A 158 2.20 12.02 2.41
N GLU A 159 2.95 11.00 1.97
CA GLU A 159 3.19 10.73 0.56
C GLU A 159 1.89 10.42 -0.19
N ALA A 160 1.01 9.60 0.41
CA ALA A 160 -0.28 9.28 -0.19
C ALA A 160 -1.18 10.50 -0.35
N VAL A 161 -1.26 11.40 0.64
CA VAL A 161 -2.02 12.66 0.51
C VAL A 161 -1.42 13.58 -0.55
N LEU A 162 -0.10 13.74 -0.57
CA LEU A 162 0.55 14.57 -1.59
C LEU A 162 0.28 14.05 -3.01
N LEU A 163 0.25 12.74 -3.18
CA LEU A 163 -0.12 12.13 -4.47
C LEU A 163 -1.60 12.26 -4.77
N GLN A 164 -2.47 12.14 -3.78
CA GLN A 164 -3.89 12.44 -3.95
C GLN A 164 -4.10 13.86 -4.47
N ASP A 165 -3.44 14.86 -3.87
CA ASP A 165 -3.49 16.25 -4.31
C ASP A 165 -2.92 16.45 -5.72
N TYR A 166 -1.87 15.70 -6.07
CA TYR A 166 -1.32 15.70 -7.42
C TYR A 166 -2.33 15.15 -8.44
N TRP A 167 -3.06 14.09 -8.07
CA TRP A 167 -4.09 13.49 -8.92
C TRP A 167 -5.23 14.43 -9.23
N ILE A 168 -5.77 15.11 -8.22
CA ILE A 168 -6.83 16.10 -8.40
C ILE A 168 -6.39 17.18 -9.40
N LYS A 169 -5.17 17.72 -9.22
CA LYS A 169 -4.62 18.76 -10.11
C LYS A 169 -4.36 18.25 -11.52
N TRP A 170 -3.90 17.01 -11.66
CA TRP A 170 -3.60 16.41 -12.96
C TRP A 170 -4.89 16.11 -13.73
N GLU A 171 -5.93 15.62 -13.05
CA GLU A 171 -7.24 15.38 -13.64
C GLU A 171 -7.89 16.68 -14.12
N ASP A 172 -7.86 17.74 -13.31
CA ASP A 172 -8.34 19.07 -13.68
C ASP A 172 -7.67 19.57 -14.98
N LEU A 173 -6.36 19.32 -15.11
CA LEU A 173 -5.62 19.64 -16.33
C LEU A 173 -6.10 18.81 -17.52
N CYS A 174 -6.19 17.49 -17.40
CA CYS A 174 -6.65 16.62 -18.49
C CYS A 174 -8.06 16.97 -18.98
N ARG A 175 -8.99 17.26 -18.05
CA ARG A 175 -10.33 17.77 -18.38
C ARG A 175 -10.26 19.10 -19.14
N ALA A 176 -9.39 20.02 -18.74
CA ALA A 176 -9.20 21.29 -19.44
C ALA A 176 -8.63 21.12 -20.86
N TYR A 177 -7.86 20.07 -21.12
CA TYR A 177 -7.27 19.76 -22.43
C TYR A 177 -8.09 18.78 -23.28
N GLY A 178 -9.19 18.23 -22.74
CA GLY A 178 -10.06 17.28 -23.44
C GLY A 178 -9.43 15.91 -23.67
N GLU A 179 -8.47 15.50 -22.84
CA GLU A 179 -7.90 14.15 -22.89
C GLU A 179 -8.85 13.14 -22.26
N ASP A 180 -8.86 11.93 -22.82
CA ASP A 180 -9.74 10.84 -22.44
C ASP A 180 -9.22 10.10 -21.17
N ILE A 181 -10.14 9.77 -20.26
CA ILE A 181 -9.89 9.04 -19.01
C ILE A 181 -9.31 7.64 -19.26
N GLU A 182 -9.69 6.97 -20.34
CA GLU A 182 -9.17 5.66 -20.75
C GLU A 182 -7.67 5.73 -21.08
N THR A 183 -7.22 6.83 -21.67
CA THR A 183 -5.81 7.15 -21.89
C THR A 183 -5.07 7.44 -20.58
N LEU A 184 -5.70 8.13 -19.62
CA LEU A 184 -5.14 8.38 -18.28
C LEU A 184 -4.86 7.08 -17.51
N LEU A 185 -5.80 6.14 -17.60
CA LEU A 185 -5.76 4.86 -16.88
C LEU A 185 -4.73 3.89 -17.43
N LYS A 186 -4.45 3.96 -18.74
CA LYS A 186 -3.55 3.03 -19.44
C LYS A 186 -2.07 3.24 -19.10
N TYR A 187 -1.67 4.45 -18.71
CA TYR A 187 -0.25 4.83 -18.72
C TYR A 187 0.42 5.08 -17.37
N ASN A 188 -0.27 5.46 -16.29
CA ASN A 188 0.37 5.63 -14.97
C ASN A 188 -0.66 5.90 -13.85
N PRO A 189 -1.17 4.89 -13.13
CA PRO A 189 -1.84 5.15 -11.87
C PRO A 189 -0.86 5.71 -10.82
N PRO A 190 -1.34 6.48 -9.80
CA PRO A 190 -0.47 6.95 -8.74
C PRO A 190 -0.03 5.75 -7.92
N TYR A 191 1.27 5.66 -7.74
CA TYR A 191 1.79 4.91 -6.63
C TYR A 191 2.22 5.92 -5.59
N PRO A 192 1.79 5.79 -4.32
CA PRO A 192 2.67 6.18 -3.22
C PRO A 192 4.06 5.75 -3.61
N GLU A 193 5.03 6.67 -3.65
CA GLU A 193 6.42 6.22 -3.78
C GLU A 193 6.58 5.16 -2.70
N LEU A 194 6.69 3.89 -3.13
CA LEU A 194 6.80 2.74 -2.25
C LEU A 194 8.09 2.99 -1.51
N ALA A 195 7.96 3.61 -0.33
CA ALA A 195 8.97 4.48 0.25
C ALA A 195 10.34 4.01 -0.17
N LEU A 196 10.95 4.66 -1.18
CA LEU A 196 12.21 4.17 -1.77
C LEU A 196 13.33 4.07 -0.72
N HIS A 197 13.04 4.51 0.51
CA HIS A 197 13.88 4.51 1.68
C HIS A 197 13.14 3.92 2.90
N PHE A 198 13.06 2.59 3.03
CA PHE A 198 12.72 2.04 4.34
C PHE A 198 13.84 2.39 5.31
N THR A 199 13.45 2.93 6.46
CA THR A 199 14.39 3.23 7.53
C THR A 199 14.45 2.05 8.51
N MET A 200 15.54 1.95 9.26
CA MET A 200 15.65 0.95 10.33
C MET A 200 14.54 1.09 11.39
N ARG A 201 13.94 2.29 11.52
CA ARG A 201 12.80 2.55 12.39
C ARG A 201 11.58 1.73 11.97
N ASN A 202 11.33 1.62 10.66
CA ASN A 202 10.20 0.87 10.12
C ASN A 202 10.30 -0.61 10.53
N TYR A 203 11.49 -1.20 10.61
CA TYR A 203 11.66 -2.59 11.04
C TYR A 203 11.46 -2.81 12.54
N LEU A 204 11.99 -1.91 13.37
CA LEU A 204 12.08 -2.13 14.82
C LEU A 204 10.80 -1.73 15.55
N TRP A 205 10.10 -0.72 15.02
CA TRP A 205 8.89 -0.17 15.63
C TRP A 205 7.69 -0.23 14.71
N GLY A 206 7.81 -1.01 13.65
CA GLY A 206 6.78 -1.09 12.65
C GLY A 206 5.57 -1.89 13.08
N LYS A 207 4.39 -1.26 13.02
CA LYS A 207 3.09 -1.80 13.42
C LYS A 207 1.93 -1.12 12.67
N LYS A 208 2.16 -0.81 11.41
CA LYS A 208 1.21 -0.03 10.61
C LYS A 208 1.12 -0.66 9.23
N ASP A 209 0.01 -0.46 8.57
CA ASP A 209 -0.14 -0.91 7.20
C ASP A 209 0.49 0.09 6.23
N TRP A 210 0.53 -0.29 4.95
CA TRP A 210 0.94 0.58 3.86
C TRP A 210 -0.12 0.73 2.82
N ILE A 211 -0.20 1.95 2.32
CA ILE A 211 -0.90 2.22 1.07
C ILE A 211 0.06 1.85 -0.05
N ILE A 212 -0.37 0.93 -0.90
CA ILE A 212 0.43 0.52 -2.06
C ILE A 212 -0.08 1.16 -3.34
N GLN A 213 -1.32 1.66 -3.30
CA GLN A 213 -1.94 2.33 -4.43
C GLN A 213 -3.15 3.16 -4.01
N LEU A 214 -3.35 4.26 -4.71
CA LEU A 214 -4.61 5.01 -4.70
C LEU A 214 -5.32 4.77 -6.04
N GLY A 215 -6.63 4.54 -5.98
CA GLY A 215 -7.49 4.53 -7.16
C GLY A 215 -7.58 5.93 -7.78
N LEU A 216 -8.11 6.00 -9.00
CA LEU A 216 -8.46 7.28 -9.61
C LEU A 216 -9.41 8.05 -8.66
N LEU A 217 -9.29 9.37 -8.64
CA LEU A 217 -10.13 10.25 -7.83
C LEU A 217 -11.16 10.86 -8.78
N GLU A 218 -12.45 10.79 -8.46
CA GLU A 218 -13.52 11.52 -9.13
C GLU A 218 -14.31 12.42 -8.18
#